data_AF-A0A2U8HL16-F1
#
_entry.id   AF-A0A2U8HL16-F1
#
_cell.length_a   1.000
_cell.length_b   1.000
_cell.length_c   1.000
_cell.angle_alpha   90.00
_cell.angle_beta   90.00
_cell.angle_gamma   90.00
#
_symmetry.space_group_name_H-M   'P 1'
#
loop_
_entity.id
_entity.type
_entity.pdbx_description
1 polymer ?
#
loop_
_entity_poly.entity_id
_entity_poly.type
_entity_poly.pdbx_seq_one_letter_code
_entity_poly.pdbx_strand_id
1 'polypeptide(L)'
;MVPGIYDFDVARALRPRASLLRSGVTASGIGLAVWEQRRGEVHYRAADHHTFSLYLRGGSQVREVSSTAVRPNSAGSPGAICTLPAGDCFAWNNEGYLRWLHVYFRDRHMSFASGSTSTTPARVLFGCDPALRELCQRFLLVLDWADPDQNSVLDHALMTLLARSLAIENVTSDFRAPNGGLTGAQRRAVEDTAETSLADRITVRDLAEVSGLSPRQFSRAFTVSYGTSPYEWVLRQRVERARDLLADGEKARDVAVLCGFSSQTHMIRRFRAVFGYTPNAVR
;
A
#
# COMPACT_ATOMS: atom_id res chain seq x y z
N MET A 1 -21.89 14.63 -14.22
CA MET A 1 -21.13 13.40 -14.54
C MET A 1 -19.97 13.84 -15.41
N VAL A 2 -18.75 13.99 -14.87
CA VAL A 2 -17.62 14.63 -15.59
C VAL A 2 -17.02 13.62 -16.58
N PRO A 3 -17.04 13.87 -17.89
CA PRO A 3 -16.70 12.85 -18.89
C PRO A 3 -15.24 12.39 -18.93
N GLY A 4 -14.28 13.13 -18.36
CA GLY A 4 -12.85 12.93 -18.68
C GLY A 4 -12.08 11.85 -17.90
N ILE A 5 -12.49 11.44 -16.69
CA ILE A 5 -11.65 10.53 -15.90
C ILE A 5 -11.66 9.08 -16.43
N TYR A 6 -12.69 8.71 -17.18
CA TYR A 6 -12.81 7.39 -17.79
C TYR A 6 -12.17 7.29 -19.18
N ASP A 7 -11.47 8.34 -19.62
CA ASP A 7 -10.57 8.27 -20.77
C ASP A 7 -9.28 7.50 -20.42
N PHE A 8 -9.04 7.23 -19.14
CA PHE A 8 -7.93 6.45 -18.64
C PHE A 8 -8.33 4.98 -18.42
N ASP A 9 -7.61 4.05 -19.06
CA ASP A 9 -7.83 2.60 -18.98
C ASP A 9 -7.91 2.07 -17.55
N VAL A 10 -6.99 2.51 -16.70
CA VAL A 10 -6.94 2.11 -15.28
C VAL A 10 -8.19 2.57 -14.54
N ALA A 11 -8.68 3.78 -14.81
CA ALA A 11 -9.91 4.29 -14.20
C ALA A 11 -11.15 3.50 -14.66
N ARG A 12 -11.20 3.11 -15.93
CA ARG A 12 -12.27 2.24 -16.46
C ARG A 12 -12.27 0.86 -15.82
N ALA A 13 -11.10 0.26 -15.68
CA ALA A 13 -10.93 -1.04 -15.02
C ALA A 13 -11.35 -1.00 -13.54
N LEU A 14 -11.16 0.13 -12.86
CA LEU A 14 -11.55 0.33 -11.47
C LEU A 14 -13.05 0.54 -11.27
N ARG A 15 -13.74 1.18 -12.22
CA ARG A 15 -15.17 1.54 -12.09
C ARG A 15 -16.09 0.42 -11.57
N PRO A 16 -16.01 -0.84 -12.03
CA PRO A 16 -16.87 -1.91 -11.51
C PRO A 16 -16.39 -2.49 -10.17
N ARG A 17 -15.18 -2.16 -9.70
CA ARG A 17 -14.52 -2.80 -8.55
C ARG A 17 -14.25 -1.83 -7.39
N ALA A 18 -14.39 -0.52 -7.60
CA ALA A 18 -14.11 0.53 -6.64
C ALA A 18 -15.09 1.71 -6.80
N SER A 19 -15.38 2.39 -5.69
CA SER A 19 -16.18 3.61 -5.65
C SER A 19 -15.30 4.82 -5.93
N LEU A 20 -15.72 5.68 -6.86
CA LEU A 20 -15.07 6.95 -7.14
C LEU A 20 -15.59 8.01 -6.15
N LEU A 21 -14.71 8.52 -5.29
CA LEU A 21 -15.05 9.54 -4.28
C LEU A 21 -14.86 10.97 -4.79
N ARG A 22 -13.85 11.18 -5.63
CA ARG A 22 -13.48 12.49 -6.17
C ARG A 22 -12.75 12.30 -7.50
N SER A 23 -12.97 13.17 -8.47
CA SER A 23 -12.21 13.17 -9.73
C SER A 23 -12.08 14.56 -10.34
N GLY A 24 -11.02 14.78 -11.10
CA GLY A 24 -10.81 15.97 -11.91
C GLY A 24 -9.86 15.66 -13.07
N VAL A 25 -9.95 16.44 -14.15
CA VAL A 25 -8.97 16.41 -15.24
C VAL A 25 -8.51 17.84 -15.47
N THR A 26 -7.21 18.08 -15.40
CA THR A 26 -6.64 19.41 -15.60
C THR A 26 -6.74 19.84 -17.06
N ALA A 27 -6.55 21.13 -17.34
CA ALA A 27 -6.44 21.63 -18.71
C ALA A 27 -5.27 21.00 -19.49
N SER A 28 -4.20 20.62 -18.78
CA SER A 28 -3.06 19.87 -19.32
C SER A 28 -3.37 18.40 -19.61
N GLY A 29 -4.54 17.90 -19.23
CA GLY A 29 -4.99 16.53 -19.49
C GLY A 29 -4.44 15.50 -18.50
N ILE A 30 -4.04 15.93 -17.30
CA ILE A 30 -3.68 15.03 -16.18
C ILE A 30 -4.96 14.70 -15.42
N GLY A 31 -5.22 13.40 -15.24
CA GLY A 31 -6.38 12.94 -14.47
C GLY A 31 -6.03 12.75 -13.00
N LEU A 32 -6.92 13.16 -12.09
CA LEU A 32 -6.86 12.83 -10.67
C LEU A 32 -8.12 12.11 -10.24
N ALA A 33 -7.97 11.12 -9.37
CA ALA A 33 -9.10 10.43 -8.78
C ALA A 33 -8.80 9.93 -7.36
N VAL A 34 -9.75 10.09 -6.45
CA VAL A 34 -9.75 9.39 -5.16
C VAL A 34 -10.72 8.23 -5.25
N TRP A 35 -10.21 7.03 -5.02
CA TRP A 35 -10.96 5.79 -5.06
C TRP A 35 -11.08 5.16 -3.68
N GLU A 36 -12.10 4.32 -3.52
CA GLU A 36 -12.31 3.50 -2.34
C GLU A 36 -12.78 2.09 -2.73
N GLN A 37 -12.23 1.07 -2.06
CA GLN A 37 -12.55 -0.33 -2.27
C GLN A 37 -12.48 -1.08 -0.95
N ARG A 38 -13.39 -2.04 -0.73
CA ARG A 38 -13.38 -2.91 0.47
C ARG A 38 -12.79 -4.28 0.26
N ARG A 39 -13.04 -4.88 -0.90
CA ARG A 39 -12.45 -6.12 -1.39
C ARG A 39 -12.58 -6.14 -2.89
N GLY A 40 -11.66 -6.81 -3.55
CA GLY A 40 -11.79 -7.12 -4.96
C GLY A 40 -10.45 -7.22 -5.66
N GLU A 41 -10.51 -7.82 -6.83
CA GLU A 41 -9.39 -7.91 -7.74
C GLU A 41 -9.58 -6.92 -8.89
N VAL A 42 -8.48 -6.33 -9.36
CA VAL A 42 -8.48 -5.42 -10.50
C VAL A 42 -7.29 -5.72 -11.38
N HIS A 43 -7.53 -5.88 -12.68
CA HIS A 43 -6.50 -6.09 -13.68
C HIS A 43 -6.38 -4.85 -14.56
N TYR A 44 -5.16 -4.35 -14.69
CA TYR A 44 -4.79 -3.30 -15.63
C TYR A 44 -4.00 -3.94 -16.75
N ARG A 45 -4.46 -3.77 -17.98
CA ARG A 45 -3.81 -4.36 -19.17
C ARG A 45 -3.24 -3.23 -20.00
N ALA A 46 -1.92 -3.20 -20.14
CA ALA A 46 -1.17 -2.38 -21.09
C ALA A 46 -1.79 -1.00 -21.33
N ALA A 47 -1.98 -0.23 -20.26
CA ALA A 47 -2.63 1.07 -20.33
C ALA A 47 -1.79 2.02 -21.18
N ASP A 48 -2.45 2.89 -21.95
CA ASP A 48 -1.78 3.89 -22.81
C ASP A 48 -1.27 5.13 -22.04
N HIS A 49 -1.27 5.04 -20.71
CA HIS A 49 -0.93 6.11 -19.79
C HIS A 49 -0.25 5.55 -18.53
N HIS A 50 0.58 6.36 -17.89
CA HIS A 50 1.16 6.07 -16.59
C HIS A 50 0.14 6.31 -15.48
N THR A 51 0.35 5.64 -14.35
CA THR A 51 -0.44 5.86 -13.13
C THR A 51 0.46 5.95 -11.92
N PHE A 52 0.38 7.07 -11.20
CA PHE A 52 0.92 7.20 -9.85
C PHE A 52 -0.20 6.99 -8.84
N SER A 53 0.09 6.25 -7.78
CA SER A 53 -0.86 5.91 -6.72
C SER A 53 -0.29 6.26 -5.36
N LEU A 54 -1.10 6.88 -4.50
CA LEU A 54 -0.79 7.08 -3.08
C LEU A 54 -1.89 6.49 -2.21
N TYR A 55 -1.53 5.58 -1.32
CA TYR A 55 -2.49 4.95 -0.41
C TYR A 55 -2.82 5.94 0.71
N LEU A 56 -4.08 6.29 0.88
CA LEU A 56 -4.53 7.28 1.86
C LEU A 56 -4.95 6.61 3.17
N ARG A 57 -5.67 5.48 3.07
CA ARG A 57 -6.12 4.68 4.20
C ARG A 57 -6.17 3.20 3.83
N GLY A 58 -5.89 2.33 4.80
CA GLY A 58 -5.90 0.89 4.59
C GLY A 58 -4.77 0.40 3.66
N GLY A 59 -5.02 -0.68 2.92
CA GLY A 59 -4.08 -1.23 1.94
C GLY A 59 -3.15 -2.34 2.41
N SER A 60 -3.19 -2.72 3.69
CA SER A 60 -2.39 -3.83 4.25
C SER A 60 -2.68 -5.19 3.65
N GLN A 61 -3.86 -5.33 3.04
CA GLN A 61 -4.33 -6.56 2.39
C GLN A 61 -4.32 -6.45 0.86
N VAL A 62 -3.63 -5.43 0.31
CA VAL A 62 -3.41 -5.30 -1.13
C VAL A 62 -2.13 -6.04 -1.50
N ARG A 63 -2.20 -6.83 -2.57
CA ARG A 63 -1.10 -7.58 -3.18
C ARG A 63 -1.15 -7.40 -4.69
N GLU A 64 0.01 -7.36 -5.33
CA GLU A 64 0.05 -7.50 -6.78
C GLU A 64 -0.01 -9.00 -7.15
N VAL A 65 -0.87 -9.37 -8.09
CA VAL A 65 -1.16 -10.74 -8.55
C VAL A 65 -0.27 -11.14 -9.74
N SER A 66 0.64 -10.26 -10.21
CA SER A 66 1.51 -10.58 -11.34
C SER A 66 2.45 -11.74 -11.01
N SER A 67 2.36 -12.79 -11.82
CA SER A 67 3.07 -14.06 -11.72
C SER A 67 4.59 -13.90 -11.65
N THR A 68 5.22 -14.64 -10.73
CA THR A 68 6.68 -14.91 -10.59
C THR A 68 7.62 -13.77 -10.16
N ALA A 69 7.31 -12.48 -10.35
CA ALA A 69 8.26 -11.39 -10.08
C ALA A 69 8.00 -10.60 -8.78
N VAL A 70 6.81 -10.73 -8.17
CA VAL A 70 6.45 -10.01 -6.95
C VAL A 70 6.69 -10.90 -5.73
N ARG A 71 7.37 -10.36 -4.72
CA ARG A 71 7.66 -11.09 -3.48
C ARG A 71 6.32 -11.44 -2.80
N PRO A 72 6.11 -12.70 -2.38
CA PRO A 72 4.84 -13.19 -1.80
C PRO A 72 4.25 -12.31 -0.67
N ASN A 73 5.09 -11.52 0.02
CA ASN A 73 4.69 -10.73 1.18
C ASN A 73 4.69 -9.20 1.00
N SER A 74 4.92 -8.68 -0.21
CA SER A 74 4.87 -7.22 -0.39
C SER A 74 3.43 -6.69 -0.28
N ALA A 75 3.17 -5.95 0.79
CA ALA A 75 1.87 -5.39 1.14
C ALA A 75 1.87 -3.86 1.07
N GLY A 76 0.72 -3.28 0.76
CA GLY A 76 0.52 -1.84 0.88
C GLY A 76 0.37 -1.38 2.33
N SER A 77 0.48 -0.09 2.56
CA SER A 77 0.11 0.55 3.82
C SER A 77 -0.26 2.01 3.55
N PRO A 78 -0.89 2.73 4.50
CA PRO A 78 -1.13 4.15 4.34
C PRO A 78 0.18 4.91 4.06
N GLY A 79 0.17 5.66 2.96
CA GLY A 79 1.30 6.41 2.45
C GLY A 79 2.25 5.61 1.54
N ALA A 80 1.95 4.34 1.25
CA ALA A 80 2.63 3.59 0.22
C ALA A 80 2.36 4.20 -1.16
N ILE A 81 3.40 4.21 -1.99
CA ILE A 81 3.39 4.74 -3.34
C ILE A 81 3.51 3.58 -4.32
N CYS A 82 2.71 3.60 -5.38
CA CYS A 82 2.90 2.72 -6.53
C CYS A 82 2.99 3.57 -7.80
N THR A 83 3.91 3.21 -8.70
CA THR A 83 4.02 3.81 -10.02
C THR A 83 3.91 2.70 -11.05
N LEU A 84 2.92 2.84 -11.93
CA LEU A 84 2.55 1.89 -12.97
C LEU A 84 2.87 2.53 -14.32
N PRO A 85 3.96 2.15 -14.98
CA PRO A 85 4.28 2.69 -16.28
C PRO A 85 3.25 2.27 -17.33
N ALA A 86 3.08 3.10 -18.35
CA ALA A 86 2.28 2.78 -19.53
C ALA A 86 2.83 1.53 -20.23
N GLY A 87 1.95 0.72 -20.82
CA GLY A 87 2.30 -0.53 -21.50
C GLY A 87 2.48 -1.74 -20.58
N ASP A 88 2.77 -1.54 -19.29
CA ASP A 88 2.87 -2.65 -18.34
C ASP A 88 1.49 -3.23 -17.99
N CYS A 89 1.47 -4.53 -17.70
CA CYS A 89 0.30 -5.22 -17.17
C CYS A 89 0.44 -5.39 -15.65
N PHE A 90 -0.66 -5.13 -14.94
CA PHE A 90 -0.73 -5.25 -13.49
C PHE A 90 -2.01 -5.96 -13.09
N ALA A 91 -1.97 -6.66 -11.97
CA ALA A 91 -3.15 -7.22 -11.36
C ALA A 91 -3.04 -7.02 -9.86
N TRP A 92 -4.12 -6.63 -9.20
CA TRP A 92 -4.13 -6.29 -7.79
C TRP A 92 -5.24 -7.07 -7.12
N ASN A 93 -4.92 -7.81 -6.07
CA ASN A 93 -5.90 -8.40 -5.18
C ASN A 93 -5.92 -7.59 -3.89
N ASN A 94 -7.10 -7.22 -3.44
CA ASN A 94 -7.32 -6.53 -2.19
C ASN A 94 -8.35 -7.29 -1.34
N GLU A 95 -7.92 -7.80 -0.18
CA GLU A 95 -8.82 -8.49 0.75
C GLU A 95 -9.34 -7.59 1.88
N GLY A 96 -9.04 -6.28 1.82
CA GLY A 96 -9.37 -5.33 2.87
C GLY A 96 -9.72 -3.94 2.37
N TYR A 97 -9.95 -3.04 3.32
CA TYR A 97 -10.26 -1.66 2.98
C TYR A 97 -9.04 -0.94 2.39
N LEU A 98 -9.26 -0.20 1.31
CA LEU A 98 -8.30 0.70 0.69
C LEU A 98 -9.01 1.98 0.24
N ARG A 99 -8.44 3.14 0.59
CA ARG A 99 -8.73 4.43 -0.04
C ARG A 99 -7.42 5.00 -0.56
N TRP A 100 -7.40 5.47 -1.80
CA TRP A 100 -6.17 5.89 -2.45
C TRP A 100 -6.41 6.99 -3.48
N LEU A 101 -5.35 7.76 -3.73
CA LEU A 101 -5.27 8.75 -4.81
C LEU A 101 -4.62 8.09 -6.03
N HIS A 102 -5.18 8.32 -7.21
CA HIS A 102 -4.55 8.10 -8.51
C HIS A 102 -4.28 9.42 -9.20
N VAL A 103 -3.12 9.50 -9.85
CA VAL A 103 -2.75 10.53 -10.82
C VAL A 103 -2.41 9.82 -12.13
N TYR A 104 -3.13 10.16 -13.20
CA TYR A 104 -2.98 9.58 -14.53
C TYR A 104 -2.31 10.57 -15.47
N PHE A 105 -1.25 10.16 -16.14
CA PHE A 105 -0.44 11.05 -16.98
C PHE A 105 0.21 10.27 -18.14
N ARG A 106 0.80 10.99 -19.10
CA ARG A 106 1.39 10.41 -20.32
C ARG A 106 2.83 10.91 -20.49
N ASP A 107 3.59 10.31 -21.39
CA ASP A 107 5.00 10.67 -21.68
C ASP A 107 5.21 12.16 -21.92
N ARG A 108 4.25 12.83 -22.58
CA ARG A 108 4.31 14.28 -22.82
C ARG A 108 4.35 15.11 -21.53
N HIS A 109 3.65 14.68 -20.47
CA HIS A 109 3.64 15.37 -19.18
C HIS A 109 4.98 15.16 -18.45
N MET A 110 5.58 13.97 -18.59
CA MET A 110 6.89 13.65 -18.03
C MET A 110 8.01 14.42 -18.73
N SER A 111 7.98 14.46 -20.06
CA SER A 111 8.91 15.24 -20.90
C SER A 111 8.92 16.71 -20.47
N PHE A 112 7.72 17.26 -20.27
CA PHE A 112 7.55 18.65 -19.85
C PHE A 112 8.07 18.89 -18.43
N ALA A 113 7.79 17.97 -17.49
CA ALA A 113 8.20 18.10 -16.10
C ALA A 113 9.72 17.95 -15.88
N SER A 114 10.39 17.07 -16.65
CA SER A 114 11.81 16.77 -16.47
C SER A 114 12.75 17.58 -17.37
N GLY A 115 12.24 18.13 -18.47
CA GLY A 115 13.08 18.72 -19.53
C GLY A 115 13.99 17.69 -20.22
N SER A 116 13.73 16.39 -20.03
CA SER A 116 14.54 15.27 -20.54
C SER A 116 13.77 14.45 -21.57
N THR A 117 14.50 13.71 -22.40
CA THR A 117 13.96 12.72 -23.34
C THR A 117 13.62 11.37 -22.68
N SER A 118 14.04 11.12 -21.44
CA SER A 118 13.57 9.98 -20.66
C SER A 118 12.19 10.30 -20.06
N THR A 119 11.17 9.55 -20.48
CA THR A 119 9.76 9.88 -20.23
C THR A 119 9.00 8.80 -19.47
N THR A 120 9.53 7.58 -19.43
CA THR A 120 8.90 6.44 -18.75
C THR A 120 9.36 6.40 -17.30
N PRO A 121 8.46 6.52 -16.31
CA PRO A 121 8.84 6.38 -14.91
C PRO A 121 9.24 4.93 -14.58
N ALA A 122 10.10 4.76 -13.58
CA ALA A 122 10.33 3.46 -12.96
C ALA A 122 9.03 2.87 -12.39
N ARG A 123 8.92 1.55 -12.53
CA ARG A 123 7.93 0.75 -11.80
C ARG A 123 8.26 0.77 -10.31
N VAL A 124 7.30 1.20 -9.51
CA VAL A 124 7.42 1.24 -8.04
C VAL A 124 6.25 0.47 -7.45
N LEU A 125 6.53 -0.48 -6.56
CA LEU A 125 5.53 -1.25 -5.84
C LEU A 125 5.73 -1.03 -4.34
N PHE A 126 4.75 -0.42 -3.70
CA PHE A 126 4.76 -0.12 -2.26
C PHE A 126 5.99 0.66 -1.76
N GLY A 127 6.46 1.60 -2.59
CA GLY A 127 7.52 2.53 -2.28
C GLY A 127 7.11 3.57 -1.24
N CYS A 128 8.08 4.37 -0.78
CA CYS A 128 7.84 5.45 0.17
C CYS A 128 8.76 6.64 -0.16
N ASP A 129 8.15 7.76 -0.53
CA ASP A 129 8.83 9.06 -0.63
C ASP A 129 7.98 10.09 0.13
N PRO A 130 8.42 10.53 1.32
CA PRO A 130 7.78 11.59 2.10
C PRO A 130 7.64 12.92 1.39
N ALA A 131 8.54 13.29 0.48
CA ALA A 131 8.37 14.52 -0.29
C ALA A 131 7.15 14.39 -1.22
N LEU A 132 7.02 13.26 -1.92
CA LEU A 132 5.83 12.99 -2.75
C LEU A 132 4.56 12.86 -1.91
N ARG A 133 4.65 12.22 -0.74
CA ARG A 133 3.53 12.09 0.18
C ARG A 133 3.05 13.46 0.67
N GLU A 134 3.96 14.31 1.13
CA GLU A 134 3.66 15.66 1.60
C GLU A 134 3.11 16.53 0.47
N LEU A 135 3.67 16.43 -0.73
CA LEU A 135 3.13 17.12 -1.91
C LEU A 135 1.66 16.72 -2.16
N CYS A 136 1.37 15.42 -2.16
CA CYS A 136 -0.01 14.95 -2.31
C CYS A 136 -0.92 15.43 -1.18
N GLN A 137 -0.46 15.34 0.08
CA GLN A 137 -1.26 15.65 1.25
C GLN A 137 -1.54 17.14 1.42
N ARG A 138 -0.56 18.00 1.15
CA ARG A 138 -0.68 19.45 1.35
C ARG A 138 -1.26 20.18 0.14
N PHE A 139 -1.09 19.63 -1.05
CA PHE A 139 -1.57 20.26 -2.28
C PHE A 139 -2.69 19.45 -2.91
N LEU A 140 -2.39 18.27 -3.45
CA LEU A 140 -3.36 17.55 -4.29
C LEU A 140 -4.65 17.18 -3.54
N LEU A 141 -4.60 16.84 -2.25
CA LEU A 141 -5.79 16.48 -1.48
C LEU A 141 -6.55 17.67 -0.90
N VAL A 142 -5.92 18.85 -0.83
CA VAL A 142 -6.50 20.06 -0.21
C VAL A 142 -7.10 20.99 -1.26
N LEU A 143 -6.43 21.14 -2.41
CA LEU A 143 -6.90 22.00 -3.49
C LEU A 143 -8.26 21.54 -4.02
N ASP A 144 -9.10 22.48 -4.44
CA ASP A 144 -10.31 22.18 -5.20
C ASP A 144 -9.98 22.03 -6.69
N TRP A 145 -10.07 20.81 -7.21
CA TRP A 145 -9.77 20.49 -8.61
C TRP A 145 -10.78 21.04 -9.61
N ALA A 146 -11.92 21.55 -9.14
CA ALA A 146 -12.93 22.18 -9.98
C ALA A 146 -12.82 23.71 -9.98
N ASP A 147 -12.02 24.30 -9.08
CA ASP A 147 -11.86 25.74 -8.94
C ASP A 147 -10.82 26.26 -9.94
N PRO A 148 -11.23 27.07 -10.95
CA PRO A 148 -10.32 27.60 -11.95
C PRO A 148 -9.18 28.45 -11.37
N ASP A 149 -9.41 29.13 -10.24
CA ASP A 149 -8.41 29.99 -9.60
C ASP A 149 -7.27 29.17 -8.99
N GLN A 150 -7.50 27.87 -8.76
CA GLN A 150 -6.52 26.94 -8.19
C GLN A 150 -5.81 26.08 -9.24
N ASN A 151 -6.22 26.15 -10.51
CA ASN A 151 -5.67 25.32 -11.59
C ASN A 151 -4.16 25.46 -11.74
N SER A 152 -3.64 26.69 -11.72
CA SER A 152 -2.19 26.93 -11.86
C SER A 152 -1.38 26.31 -10.72
N VAL A 153 -1.91 26.36 -9.50
CA VAL A 153 -1.27 25.77 -8.32
C VAL A 153 -1.32 24.24 -8.40
N LEU A 154 -2.45 23.69 -8.84
CA LEU A 154 -2.63 22.25 -9.06
C LEU A 154 -1.67 21.71 -10.13
N ASP A 155 -1.61 22.37 -11.29
CA ASP A 155 -0.71 21.99 -12.39
C ASP A 155 0.76 22.06 -11.94
N HIS A 156 1.16 23.10 -11.21
CA HIS A 156 2.53 23.20 -10.69
C HIS A 156 2.86 22.07 -9.69
N ALA A 157 1.94 21.74 -8.79
CA ALA A 157 2.10 20.64 -7.85
C ALA A 157 2.22 19.29 -8.60
N LEU A 158 1.39 19.06 -9.61
CA LEU A 158 1.46 17.86 -10.45
C LEU A 158 2.77 17.75 -11.19
N MET A 159 3.25 18.82 -11.83
CA MET A 159 4.54 18.79 -12.53
C MET A 159 5.70 18.53 -11.57
N THR A 160 5.65 19.10 -10.36
CA THR A 160 6.64 18.83 -9.31
C THR A 160 6.61 17.35 -8.87
N LEU A 161 5.42 16.76 -8.74
CA LEU A 161 5.25 15.34 -8.44
C LEU A 161 5.85 14.47 -9.55
N LEU A 162 5.56 14.78 -10.81
CA LEU A 162 6.06 14.02 -11.97
C LEU A 162 7.58 14.10 -12.07
N ALA A 163 8.16 15.31 -11.99
CA ALA A 163 9.60 15.51 -12.00
C ALA A 163 10.30 14.74 -10.87
N ARG A 164 9.72 14.75 -9.66
CA ARG A 164 10.26 14.02 -8.52
C ARG A 164 10.11 12.50 -8.68
N SER A 165 9.03 12.03 -9.31
CA SER A 165 8.82 10.60 -9.56
C SER A 165 9.90 10.00 -10.49
N LEU A 166 10.39 10.76 -11.46
CA LEU A 166 11.54 10.37 -12.30
C LEU A 166 12.85 10.32 -11.51
N ALA A 167 13.04 11.24 -10.55
CA ALA A 167 14.24 11.21 -9.71
C ALA A 167 14.33 9.96 -8.82
N ILE A 168 13.23 9.20 -8.65
CA ILE A 168 13.24 7.91 -7.95
C ILE A 168 14.05 6.86 -8.73
N GLU A 169 14.19 6.96 -10.06
CA GLU A 169 15.03 6.07 -10.88
C GLU A 169 16.50 6.07 -10.45
N ASN A 170 17.00 7.19 -9.93
CA ASN A 170 18.41 7.33 -9.53
C ASN A 170 18.71 6.86 -8.09
N VAL A 171 17.72 6.27 -7.42
CA VAL A 171 17.61 6.25 -5.96
C VAL A 171 17.27 4.85 -5.44
N THR A 172 16.85 3.91 -6.28
CA THR A 172 16.26 2.62 -5.87
C THR A 172 17.19 1.64 -5.13
N SER A 173 18.42 1.99 -4.75
CA SER A 173 19.26 1.10 -3.92
C SER A 173 19.22 1.36 -2.40
N ASP A 174 19.00 2.58 -1.90
CA ASP A 174 19.34 2.87 -0.47
C ASP A 174 18.42 3.82 0.32
N PHE A 175 17.21 4.12 -0.14
CA PHE A 175 16.42 5.16 0.52
C PHE A 175 15.74 4.69 1.82
N ARG A 176 16.29 5.16 2.94
CA ARG A 176 15.67 5.16 4.28
C ARG A 176 14.37 5.96 4.25
N ALA A 177 13.30 5.42 4.83
CA ALA A 177 12.05 6.16 5.03
C ALA A 177 12.33 7.43 5.87
N PRO A 178 12.14 8.65 5.34
CA PRO A 178 12.50 9.91 6.01
C PRO A 178 11.80 10.18 7.35
N ASN A 179 10.71 9.47 7.66
CA ASN A 179 10.00 9.60 8.94
C ASN A 179 10.48 8.59 9.99
N GLY A 180 11.65 7.97 9.76
CA GLY A 180 12.23 6.96 10.62
C GLY A 180 11.51 5.62 10.54
N GLY A 181 10.86 5.30 9.40
CA GLY A 181 10.21 4.02 9.12
C GLY A 181 11.20 2.91 8.70
N LEU A 182 10.72 1.67 8.63
CA LEU A 182 11.52 0.53 8.18
C LEU A 182 11.77 0.59 6.67
N THR A 183 13.02 0.31 6.27
CA THR A 183 13.38 0.13 4.86
C THR A 183 12.68 -1.09 4.26
N GLY A 184 12.65 -1.20 2.93
CA GLY A 184 12.10 -2.40 2.28
C GLY A 184 12.81 -3.69 2.68
N ALA A 185 14.13 -3.64 2.92
CA ALA A 185 14.89 -4.79 3.41
C ALA A 185 14.52 -5.16 4.85
N GLN A 186 14.37 -4.17 5.73
CA GLN A 186 13.97 -4.38 7.12
C GLN A 186 12.55 -4.94 7.23
N ARG A 187 11.60 -4.44 6.42
CA ARG A 187 10.23 -4.97 6.37
C ARG A 187 10.21 -6.44 5.99
N ARG A 188 10.98 -6.83 4.97
CA ARG A 188 11.11 -8.23 4.56
C ARG A 188 11.71 -9.10 5.65
N ALA A 189 12.81 -8.67 6.26
CA ALA A 189 13.41 -9.42 7.36
C ALA A 189 12.42 -9.64 8.52
N VAL A 190 11.60 -8.64 8.85
CA VAL A 190 10.55 -8.71 9.87
C VAL A 190 9.43 -9.66 9.49
N GLU A 191 8.94 -9.59 8.25
CA GLU A 191 7.87 -10.46 7.74
C GLU A 191 8.32 -11.92 7.62
N ASP A 192 9.51 -12.16 7.05
CA ASP A 192 10.09 -13.50 6.91
C ASP A 192 10.32 -14.14 8.29
N THR A 193 10.78 -13.36 9.27
CA THR A 193 10.96 -13.82 10.66
C THR A 193 9.62 -14.10 11.32
N ALA A 194 8.61 -13.26 11.09
CA ALA A 194 7.27 -13.50 11.60
C ALA A 194 6.69 -14.80 11.01
N GLU A 195 6.73 -14.98 9.70
CA GLU A 195 6.16 -16.15 9.02
C GLU A 195 6.79 -17.47 9.51
N THR A 196 8.11 -17.49 9.65
CA THR A 196 8.88 -18.66 10.10
C THR A 196 8.77 -18.93 11.60
N SER A 197 8.54 -17.89 12.42
CA SER A 197 8.63 -17.97 13.90
C SER A 197 7.31 -17.66 14.61
N LEU A 198 6.18 -17.62 13.90
CA LEU A 198 4.85 -17.34 14.47
C LEU A 198 4.38 -18.41 15.45
N ALA A 199 4.84 -19.66 15.27
CA ALA A 199 4.61 -20.77 16.19
C ALA A 199 5.45 -20.67 17.47
N ASP A 200 6.63 -20.06 17.35
CA ASP A 200 7.48 -19.72 18.49
C ASP A 200 7.03 -18.41 19.14
N ARG A 201 7.50 -18.16 20.37
CA ARG A 201 7.26 -16.88 21.06
C ARG A 201 8.08 -15.76 20.42
N ILE A 202 7.72 -15.34 19.20
CA ILE A 202 8.28 -14.15 18.57
C ILE A 202 7.98 -12.92 19.42
N THR A 203 9.02 -12.16 19.75
CA THR A 203 8.96 -10.94 20.53
C THR A 203 9.28 -9.72 19.66
N VAL A 204 8.89 -8.53 20.14
CA VAL A 204 9.27 -7.25 19.51
C VAL A 204 10.80 -7.09 19.44
N ARG A 205 11.54 -7.71 20.37
CA ARG A 205 13.00 -7.67 20.37
C ARG A 205 13.57 -8.45 19.20
N ASP A 206 13.06 -9.64 18.95
CA ASP A 206 13.54 -10.51 17.86
C ASP A 206 13.31 -9.81 16.50
N LEU A 207 12.15 -9.16 16.33
CA LEU A 207 11.85 -8.37 15.14
C LEU A 207 12.73 -7.12 14.99
N ALA A 208 13.13 -6.51 16.10
CA ALA A 208 14.05 -5.38 16.10
C ALA A 208 15.47 -5.80 15.70
N GLU A 209 15.93 -6.95 16.19
CA GLU A 209 17.24 -7.54 15.90
C GLU A 209 17.40 -7.83 14.40
N VAL A 210 16.43 -8.49 13.77
CA VAL A 210 16.47 -8.78 12.32
C VAL A 210 16.37 -7.51 11.45
N SER A 211 15.85 -6.42 12.02
CA SER A 211 15.83 -5.10 11.38
C SER A 211 17.14 -4.33 11.56
N GLY A 212 18.07 -4.80 12.41
CA GLY A 212 19.27 -4.06 12.80
C GLY A 212 18.98 -2.77 13.58
N LEU A 213 17.87 -2.73 14.31
CA LEU A 213 17.43 -1.55 15.08
C LEU A 213 17.28 -1.89 16.57
N SER A 214 17.47 -0.90 17.44
CA SER A 214 17.08 -1.06 18.85
C SER A 214 15.55 -1.20 18.97
N PRO A 215 15.01 -1.87 20.02
CA PRO A 215 13.56 -2.06 20.19
C PRO A 215 12.75 -0.75 20.16
N ARG A 216 13.32 0.34 20.68
CA ARG A 216 12.70 1.67 20.68
C ARG A 216 12.65 2.28 19.27
N GLN A 217 13.76 2.22 18.53
CA GLN A 217 13.81 2.68 17.15
C GLN A 217 12.90 1.85 16.26
N PHE A 218 12.94 0.53 16.41
CA PHE A 218 12.09 -0.41 15.72
C PHE A 218 10.61 -0.11 15.96
N SER A 219 10.17 0.04 17.21
CA SER A 219 8.75 0.31 17.50
C SER A 219 8.24 1.60 16.84
N ARG A 220 9.06 2.66 16.84
CA ARG A 220 8.75 3.90 16.13
C ARG A 220 8.69 3.68 14.61
N ALA A 221 9.72 3.03 14.06
CA ALA A 221 9.84 2.76 12.63
C ALA A 221 8.73 1.86 12.10
N PHE A 222 8.40 0.83 12.87
CA PHE A 222 7.34 -0.10 12.60
C PHE A 222 5.99 0.61 12.60
N THR A 223 5.69 1.43 13.61
CA THR A 223 4.43 2.19 13.67
C THR A 223 4.28 3.13 12.48
N VAL A 224 5.38 3.78 12.06
CA VAL A 224 5.40 4.62 10.85
C VAL A 224 5.16 3.82 9.58
N SER A 225 5.60 2.55 9.53
CA SER A 225 5.54 1.70 8.32
C SER A 225 4.23 0.92 8.19
N TYR A 226 3.71 0.42 9.32
CA TYR A 226 2.56 -0.48 9.40
C TYR A 226 1.31 0.18 10.02
N GLY A 227 1.41 1.39 10.55
CA GLY A 227 0.29 2.13 11.14
C GLY A 227 -0.25 1.56 12.45
N THR A 228 0.46 0.60 13.05
CA THR A 228 0.12 -0.08 14.31
C THR A 228 1.38 -0.43 15.09
N SER A 229 1.25 -0.76 16.37
CA SER A 229 2.39 -1.22 17.17
C SER A 229 2.86 -2.60 16.71
N PRO A 230 4.17 -2.93 16.85
CA PRO A 230 4.67 -4.27 16.54
C PRO A 230 3.92 -5.39 17.25
N TYR A 231 3.56 -5.17 18.52
CA TYR A 231 2.84 -6.15 19.32
C TYR A 231 1.44 -6.44 18.76
N GLU A 232 0.67 -5.40 18.43
CA GLU A 232 -0.67 -5.58 17.86
C GLU A 232 -0.61 -6.18 16.44
N TRP A 233 0.44 -5.89 15.67
CA TRP A 233 0.65 -6.54 14.38
C TRP A 233 0.94 -8.05 14.53
N VAL A 234 1.87 -8.45 15.41
CA VAL A 234 2.16 -9.86 15.69
C VAL A 234 0.90 -10.60 16.17
N LEU A 235 0.13 -9.98 17.07
CA LEU A 235 -1.13 -10.56 17.53
C LEU A 235 -2.10 -10.80 16.39
N ARG A 236 -2.22 -9.88 15.45
CA ARG A 236 -3.06 -10.06 14.26
C ARG A 236 -2.59 -11.24 13.41
N GLN A 237 -1.28 -11.34 13.15
CA GLN A 237 -0.71 -12.45 12.40
C GLN A 237 -0.98 -13.81 13.08
N ARG A 238 -0.87 -13.88 14.41
CA ARG A 238 -1.21 -15.08 15.19
C ARG A 238 -2.69 -15.45 15.09
N VAL A 239 -3.57 -14.45 15.12
CA VAL A 239 -5.02 -14.66 15.01
C VAL A 239 -5.40 -15.09 13.59
N GLU A 240 -4.73 -14.57 12.56
CA GLU A 240 -4.90 -15.00 11.16
C GLU A 240 -4.47 -16.46 10.97
N ARG A 241 -3.28 -16.85 11.46
CA ARG A 241 -2.85 -18.26 11.45
C ARG A 241 -3.78 -19.18 12.24
N ALA A 242 -4.29 -18.71 13.38
CA ALA A 242 -5.24 -19.48 14.17
C ALA A 242 -6.54 -19.73 13.40
N ARG A 243 -7.02 -18.77 12.61
CA ARG A 243 -8.20 -18.95 11.74
C ARG A 243 -7.97 -20.08 10.74
N ASP A 244 -6.81 -20.08 10.09
CA ASP A 244 -6.53 -21.04 9.02
C ASP A 244 -6.43 -22.47 9.60
N LEU A 245 -5.69 -22.66 10.70
CA LEU A 245 -5.62 -23.96 11.37
C LEU A 245 -6.98 -24.45 11.90
N LEU A 246 -7.82 -23.54 12.42
CA LEU A 246 -9.16 -23.90 12.88
C LEU A 246 -10.07 -24.34 11.72
N ALA A 247 -9.93 -23.70 10.55
CA ALA A 247 -10.66 -24.07 9.34
C ALA A 247 -10.20 -25.43 8.80
N ASP A 248 -8.92 -25.78 8.99
CA ASP A 248 -8.37 -27.10 8.67
C ASP A 248 -8.77 -28.21 9.69
N GLY A 249 -9.61 -27.86 10.69
CA GLY A 249 -10.18 -28.80 11.65
C GLY A 249 -9.35 -28.98 12.93
N GLU A 250 -8.26 -28.24 13.11
CA GLU A 250 -7.41 -28.37 14.29
C GLU A 250 -8.14 -28.03 15.59
N LYS A 251 -7.70 -28.66 16.69
CA LYS A 251 -8.28 -28.42 18.02
C LYS A 251 -7.89 -27.06 18.54
N ALA A 252 -8.87 -26.24 18.98
CA ALA A 252 -8.62 -24.89 19.47
C ALA A 252 -7.59 -24.80 20.63
N ARG A 253 -7.43 -25.87 21.41
CA ARG A 253 -6.37 -25.99 22.41
C ARG A 253 -4.98 -26.05 21.75
N ASP A 254 -4.84 -26.88 20.73
CA ASP A 254 -3.59 -27.13 20.01
C ASP A 254 -3.23 -25.92 19.13
N VAL A 255 -4.22 -25.31 18.47
CA VAL A 255 -4.07 -24.04 17.72
C VAL A 255 -3.52 -22.92 18.59
N ALA A 256 -3.98 -22.80 19.84
CA ALA A 256 -3.48 -21.77 20.75
C ALA A 256 -1.97 -21.92 21.00
N VAL A 257 -1.48 -23.15 21.13
CA VAL A 257 -0.05 -23.45 21.28
C VAL A 257 0.69 -23.20 19.97
N LEU A 258 0.18 -23.72 18.86
CA LEU A 258 0.77 -23.59 17.51
C LEU A 258 0.85 -22.15 16.99
N CYS A 259 0.08 -21.23 17.56
CA CYS A 259 0.10 -19.80 17.23
C CYS A 259 0.74 -18.95 18.32
N GLY A 260 1.40 -19.55 19.32
CA GLY A 260 2.14 -18.83 20.35
C GLY A 260 1.28 -18.04 21.35
N PHE A 261 0.02 -18.43 21.58
CA PHE A 261 -0.81 -17.86 22.63
C PHE A 261 -0.51 -18.47 24.01
N SER A 262 -0.60 -17.65 25.05
CA SER A 262 -0.44 -18.12 26.44
C SER A 262 -1.58 -19.01 26.92
N SER A 263 -2.76 -18.92 26.30
CA SER A 263 -3.92 -19.76 26.59
C SER A 263 -4.94 -19.71 25.45
N GLN A 264 -5.77 -20.74 25.36
CA GLN A 264 -6.92 -20.80 24.46
C GLN A 264 -7.90 -19.63 24.71
N THR A 265 -8.14 -19.28 25.98
CA THR A 265 -9.03 -18.16 26.34
C THR A 265 -8.52 -16.82 25.79
N HIS A 266 -7.20 -16.58 25.89
CA HIS A 266 -6.59 -15.37 25.32
C HIS A 266 -6.72 -15.36 23.79
N MET A 267 -6.47 -16.50 23.13
CA MET A 267 -6.66 -16.65 21.68
C MET A 267 -8.10 -16.32 21.26
N ILE A 268 -9.11 -16.92 21.89
CA ILE A 268 -10.53 -16.71 21.56
C ILE A 268 -10.92 -15.23 21.71
N ARG A 269 -10.46 -14.57 22.78
CA ARG A 269 -10.75 -13.14 23.01
C ARG A 269 -10.16 -12.28 21.90
N ARG A 270 -8.91 -12.54 21.49
CA ARG A 270 -8.24 -11.81 20.40
C ARG A 270 -8.85 -12.12 19.04
N PHE A 271 -9.21 -13.39 18.79
CA PHE A 271 -9.91 -13.83 17.61
C PHE A 271 -11.22 -13.04 17.40
N ARG A 272 -12.05 -12.97 18.44
CA ARG A 272 -13.30 -12.20 18.40
C ARG A 272 -13.07 -10.70 18.21
N ALA A 273 -12.03 -10.15 18.82
CA ALA A 273 -11.69 -8.74 18.67
C ALA A 273 -11.27 -8.38 17.23
N VAL A 274 -10.60 -9.30 16.52
CA VAL A 274 -10.13 -9.09 15.14
C VAL A 274 -11.23 -9.39 14.11
N PHE A 275 -11.94 -10.50 14.25
CA PHE A 275 -12.88 -10.98 13.22
C PHE A 275 -14.36 -10.69 13.53
N GLY A 276 -14.71 -10.32 14.75
CA GLY A 276 -16.09 -10.04 15.16
C GLY A 276 -16.95 -11.28 15.48
N TYR A 277 -16.44 -12.50 15.23
CA TYR A 277 -17.10 -13.77 15.54
C TYR A 277 -16.18 -14.73 16.31
N THR A 278 -16.70 -15.86 16.78
CA THR A 278 -15.92 -16.84 17.56
C THR A 278 -15.32 -17.93 16.69
N PRO A 279 -14.22 -18.59 17.12
CA PRO A 279 -13.62 -19.73 16.43
C PRO A 279 -14.57 -20.86 16.01
N ASN A 280 -15.70 -21.06 16.70
CA ASN A 280 -16.68 -22.08 16.33
C ASN A 280 -17.41 -21.79 15.01
N ALA A 281 -17.39 -20.54 14.52
CA ALA A 281 -18.07 -20.17 13.28
C ALA A 281 -17.23 -20.42 12.01
N VAL A 282 -15.94 -20.72 12.15
CA VAL A 282 -15.01 -21.04 11.05
C VAL A 282 -14.59 -22.50 11.02
N ARG A 283 -15.17 -23.32 11.91
CA ARG A 283 -15.01 -24.78 11.92
C ARG A 283 -16.10 -25.46 11.12
#